data_AF-A0A7U9BZZ5-F1
#
_entry.id   AF-A0A7U9BZZ5-F1
#
_cell.length_a   1.000
_cell.length_b   1.000
_cell.length_c   1.000
_cell.angle_alpha   90.00
_cell.angle_beta   90.00
_cell.angle_gamma   90.00
#
_symmetry.space_group_name_H-M   'P 1'
#
loop_
_entity.id
_entity.type
_entity.pdbx_description
1 polymer ?
#
loop_
_entity_poly.entity_id
_entity_poly.type
_entity_poly.pdbx_seq_one_letter_code
_entity_poly.pdbx_strand_id
1 'polypeptide(L)'
;MHSQEARDDGEHQVRLDVLPAWREAPCFSTQERAALAWAEALTLVSQQAVSDNDYQNALDAFGGQGLIDLTAIIVQINSWNRVSVGFQFAPDISI
;
A
#
# COMPACT_ATOMS: atom_id res chain seq x y z
N MET A 1 5.52 10.93 7.11
CA MET A 1 4.36 10.63 7.96
C MET A 1 4.22 9.13 8.18
N HIS A 2 3.65 8.35 7.25
CA HIS A 2 3.38 6.91 7.45
C HIS A 2 4.60 6.03 7.78
N SER A 3 5.80 6.35 7.29
CA SER A 3 7.01 5.62 7.69
C SER A 3 7.42 5.85 9.15
N GLN A 4 7.00 6.95 9.77
CA GLN A 4 7.19 7.19 11.21
C GLN A 4 6.13 6.43 12.00
N GLU A 5 4.85 6.55 11.61
CA GLU A 5 3.73 5.82 12.24
C GLU A 5 3.99 4.30 12.25
N ALA A 6 4.42 3.73 11.12
CA ALA A 6 4.76 2.31 11.03
C ALA A 6 5.88 1.91 12.01
N ARG A 7 6.88 2.77 12.22
CA ARG A 7 7.94 2.52 13.21
C ARG A 7 7.42 2.60 14.64
N ASP A 8 6.53 3.55 14.91
CA ASP A 8 5.89 3.71 16.22
C ASP A 8 5.01 2.49 16.56
N ASP A 9 4.41 1.86 15.54
CA ASP A 9 3.65 0.61 15.63
C ASP A 9 4.53 -0.67 15.65
N GLY A 10 5.86 -0.52 15.57
CA GLY A 10 6.82 -1.62 15.69
C GLY A 10 7.27 -2.28 14.38
N GLU A 11 6.97 -1.70 13.22
CA GLU A 11 7.51 -2.17 11.94
C GLU A 11 9.04 -2.01 11.89
N HIS A 12 9.70 -2.99 11.29
CA HIS A 12 11.15 -3.02 11.21
C HIS A 12 11.66 -2.11 10.08
N GLN A 13 12.67 -1.28 10.37
CA GLN A 13 13.29 -0.39 9.38
C GLN A 13 13.71 -1.13 8.10
N VAL A 14 14.30 -2.31 8.22
CA VAL A 14 14.72 -3.12 7.06
C VAL A 14 13.55 -3.50 6.15
N ARG A 15 12.36 -3.74 6.70
CA ARG A 15 11.15 -4.03 5.93
C ARG A 15 10.64 -2.78 5.21
N LEU A 16 10.71 -1.62 5.85
CA LEU A 16 10.39 -0.33 5.22
C LEU A 16 11.36 -0.01 4.07
N ASP A 17 12.66 -0.27 4.25
CA ASP A 17 13.70 0.01 3.25
C ASP A 17 13.49 -0.82 1.96
N VAL A 18 13.04 -2.08 2.10
CA VAL A 18 12.82 -2.99 0.97
C VAL A 18 11.40 -2.98 0.44
N LEU A 19 10.48 -2.22 1.05
CA LEU A 19 9.09 -2.12 0.62
C LEU A 19 8.93 -1.70 -0.85
N PRO A 20 9.70 -0.74 -1.41
CA PRO A 20 9.63 -0.41 -2.84
C PRO A 20 10.01 -1.57 -3.77
N ALA A 21 10.75 -2.56 -3.27
CA ALA A 21 11.20 -3.74 -4.00
C ALA A 21 10.55 -5.04 -3.46
N TRP A 22 9.36 -4.94 -2.87
CA TRP A 22 8.73 -6.03 -2.11
C TRP A 22 8.58 -7.36 -2.87
N ARG A 23 8.51 -7.34 -4.20
CA ARG A 23 8.39 -8.56 -5.02
C ARG A 23 9.59 -9.49 -4.86
N GLU A 24 10.77 -8.90 -4.73
CA GLU A 24 12.05 -9.60 -4.58
C GLU A 24 12.41 -9.82 -3.08
N ALA A 25 11.67 -9.18 -2.17
CA ALA A 25 11.92 -9.27 -0.74
C ALA A 25 11.20 -10.49 -0.12
N PRO A 26 11.93 -11.43 0.50
CA PRO A 26 11.34 -12.65 1.08
C PRO A 26 10.65 -12.40 2.43
N CYS A 27 10.74 -11.19 2.98
CA CYS A 27 10.25 -10.88 4.33
C CYS A 27 8.75 -10.59 4.40
N PHE A 28 8.06 -10.48 3.27
CA PHE A 28 6.60 -10.26 3.21
C PHE A 28 5.86 -11.59 3.06
N SER A 29 4.87 -11.81 3.91
CA SER A 29 3.97 -12.97 3.88
C SER A 29 3.12 -12.98 2.61
N THR A 30 2.51 -14.13 2.30
CA THR A 30 1.59 -14.25 1.16
C THR A 30 0.44 -13.23 1.22
N GLN A 31 -0.12 -13.00 2.42
CA GLN A 31 -1.21 -12.04 2.62
C GLN A 31 -0.75 -10.60 2.40
N GLU A 32 0.44 -10.22 2.89
CA GLU A 32 1.03 -8.90 2.64
C GLU A 32 1.32 -8.69 1.15
N ARG A 33 1.87 -9.70 0.47
CA ARG A 33 2.13 -9.64 -0.98
C ARG A 33 0.85 -9.46 -1.79
N ALA A 34 -0.25 -10.12 -1.39
CA ALA A 34 -1.56 -9.90 -2.00
C ALA A 34 -2.06 -8.46 -1.78
N ALA A 35 -1.87 -7.91 -0.57
CA ALA A 35 -2.22 -6.52 -0.27
C ALA A 35 -1.41 -5.51 -1.09
N LEU A 36 -0.10 -5.73 -1.21
CA LEU A 36 0.80 -4.85 -1.96
C LEU A 36 0.52 -4.90 -3.46
N ALA A 37 0.25 -6.09 -4.02
CA ALA A 37 -0.19 -6.23 -5.40
C ALA A 37 -1.49 -5.47 -5.67
N TRP A 38 -2.48 -5.64 -4.78
CA TRP A 38 -3.76 -4.95 -4.89
C TRP A 38 -3.61 -3.42 -4.77
N ALA A 39 -2.79 -2.95 -3.83
CA ALA A 39 -2.47 -1.54 -3.65
C ALA A 39 -1.84 -0.91 -4.89
N GLU A 40 -0.89 -1.58 -5.53
CA GLU A 40 -0.29 -1.10 -6.78
C GLU A 40 -1.30 -1.09 -7.93
N ALA A 41 -2.07 -2.17 -8.11
CA ALA A 41 -3.06 -2.27 -9.18
C ALA A 41 -4.09 -1.13 -9.13
N LEU A 42 -4.59 -0.81 -7.94
CA LEU A 42 -5.54 0.30 -7.74
C LEU A 42 -4.88 1.68 -7.80
N THR A 43 -3.65 1.82 -7.34
CA THR A 43 -2.92 3.10 -7.42
C THR A 43 -2.64 3.48 -8.88
N LEU A 44 -2.40 2.48 -9.74
CA LEU A 44 -2.10 2.66 -11.17
C LEU A 44 -3.33 2.45 -12.08
N VAL A 45 -4.55 2.46 -11.53
CA VAL A 45 -5.79 2.15 -12.27
C VAL A 45 -6.05 3.05 -13.49
N SER A 46 -5.49 4.27 -13.53
CA SER A 46 -5.58 5.15 -14.69
C SER A 46 -4.63 4.77 -15.84
N GLN A 47 -3.64 3.92 -15.56
CA GLN A 47 -2.58 3.51 -16.49
C GLN A 47 -2.77 2.06 -16.97
N GLN A 48 -3.40 1.22 -16.15
CA GLN A 48 -3.59 -0.20 -16.45
C GLN A 48 -4.93 -0.71 -15.88
N ALA A 49 -5.49 -1.72 -16.55
CA ALA A 49 -6.64 -2.44 -16.03
C ALA A 49 -6.23 -3.32 -14.84
N VAL A 50 -7.13 -3.43 -13.86
CA VAL A 50 -6.99 -4.40 -12.76
C VAL A 50 -7.22 -5.80 -13.33
N SER A 51 -6.29 -6.73 -13.12
CA SER A 51 -6.44 -8.10 -13.64
C SER A 51 -7.33 -8.94 -12.73
N ASP A 52 -8.03 -9.92 -13.32
CA ASP A 52 -8.82 -10.91 -12.56
C ASP A 52 -7.95 -11.67 -11.55
N ASN A 53 -6.68 -11.90 -11.89
CA ASN A 53 -5.72 -12.55 -11.01
C ASN A 53 -5.39 -11.68 -9.78
N ASP A 54 -5.20 -10.36 -9.94
CA ASP A 54 -4.96 -9.46 -8.81
C ASP A 54 -6.19 -9.41 -7.88
N TYR A 55 -7.39 -9.34 -8.47
CA TYR A 55 -8.64 -9.37 -7.73
C TYR A 55 -8.81 -10.68 -6.95
N GLN A 56 -8.64 -11.84 -7.61
CA GLN A 56 -8.86 -13.14 -6.98
C GLN A 56 -7.83 -13.38 -5.87
N ASN A 57 -6.56 -13.03 -6.08
CA ASN A 57 -5.53 -13.18 -5.05
C ASN A 57 -5.83 -12.32 -3.81
N ALA A 58 -6.32 -11.09 -4.01
CA ALA A 58 -6.71 -10.23 -2.90
C ALA A 58 -7.98 -10.75 -2.19
N LEU A 59 -8.96 -11.23 -2.96
CA LEU A 59 -10.19 -11.84 -2.42
C LEU A 59 -9.89 -13.10 -1.59
N ASP A 60 -9.00 -13.97 -2.07
CA ASP A 60 -8.62 -15.20 -1.36
C ASP A 60 -7.87 -14.89 -0.06
N ALA A 61 -7.06 -13.83 -0.05
CA ALA A 61 -6.26 -13.44 1.11
C ALA A 61 -7.04 -12.67 2.19
N PHE A 62 -8.10 -11.95 1.82
CA PHE A 62 -8.82 -11.04 2.73
C PHE A 62 -10.32 -11.35 2.89
N GLY A 63 -10.89 -12.20 2.03
CA GLY A 63 -12.33 -12.40 1.93
C GLY A 63 -13.07 -11.14 1.45
N GLY A 64 -14.40 -11.24 1.31
CA GLY A 64 -15.20 -10.14 0.77
C GLY A 64 -15.13 -8.86 1.60
N GLN A 65 -15.31 -8.96 2.92
CA GLN A 65 -15.26 -7.79 3.80
C GLN A 65 -13.85 -7.21 3.91
N GLY A 66 -12.82 -8.06 4.10
CA GLY A 66 -11.45 -7.59 4.20
C GLY A 66 -10.96 -6.92 2.92
N LEU A 67 -11.42 -7.38 1.74
CA LEU A 67 -11.10 -6.75 0.46
C LEU A 67 -11.73 -5.35 0.35
N ILE A 68 -12.97 -5.18 0.85
CA ILE A 68 -13.62 -3.86 0.91
C ILE A 68 -12.80 -2.92 1.81
N ASP A 69 -12.42 -3.39 3.00
CA ASP A 69 -11.68 -2.59 3.98
C ASP A 69 -10.30 -2.19 3.44
N LEU A 70 -9.58 -3.14 2.85
CA LEU A 70 -8.29 -2.89 2.19
C LEU A 70 -8.42 -1.87 1.06
N THR A 71 -9.44 -2.03 0.20
CA THR A 71 -9.71 -1.11 -0.91
C THR A 71 -10.02 0.30 -0.40
N ALA A 72 -10.80 0.43 0.67
CA ALA A 72 -11.11 1.72 1.27
C ALA A 72 -9.86 2.44 1.79
N ILE A 73 -8.93 1.72 2.44
CA ILE A 73 -7.65 2.28 2.90
C ILE A 73 -6.79 2.73 1.71
N ILE A 74 -6.71 1.93 0.64
CA ILE A 74 -5.96 2.28 -0.57
C ILE A 74 -6.53 3.55 -1.23
N VAL A 75 -7.85 3.67 -1.32
CA VAL A 75 -8.52 4.87 -1.85
C VAL A 75 -8.26 6.08 -0.96
N GLN A 76 -8.27 5.90 0.36
CA GLN A 76 -8.01 6.98 1.31
C GLN A 76 -6.59 7.54 1.16
N ILE A 77 -5.56 6.69 1.12
CA ILE A 77 -4.18 7.18 0.92
C ILE A 77 -3.98 7.79 -0.47
N ASN A 78 -4.60 7.23 -1.51
CA ASN A 78 -4.59 7.80 -2.85
C ASN A 78 -5.21 9.21 -2.89
N SER A 79 -6.27 9.44 -2.12
CA SER A 79 -6.91 10.74 -1.99
C SER A 79 -6.03 11.73 -1.25
N TRP A 80 -5.45 11.33 -0.11
CA TRP A 80 -4.51 12.16 0.65
C TRP A 80 -3.28 12.55 -0.14
N ASN A 81 -2.70 11.62 -0.91
CA ASN A 81 -1.55 11.92 -1.77
C ASN A 81 -1.88 13.02 -2.79
N ARG A 82 -3.07 13.01 -3.39
CA ARG A 82 -3.51 14.05 -4.34
C ARG A 82 -3.68 15.41 -3.68
N VAL A 83 -4.24 15.45 -2.47
CA VAL A 83 -4.36 16.69 -1.68
C VAL A 83 -2.96 17.20 -1.33
N SER A 84 -2.12 16.39 -0.69
CA SER A 84 -0.79 16.80 -0.25
C SER A 84 0.10 17.29 -1.39
N VAL A 85 0.12 16.58 -2.52
CA VAL A 85 0.89 17.00 -3.70
C VAL A 85 0.26 18.24 -4.34
N GLY A 86 -1.06 18.26 -4.52
CA GLY A 86 -1.77 19.37 -5.16
C GLY A 86 -1.63 20.71 -4.41
N PHE A 87 -1.55 20.65 -3.08
CA PHE A 87 -1.37 21.81 -2.20
C PHE A 87 0.07 21.99 -1.68
N GLN A 88 1.03 21.20 -2.20
CA GLN A 88 2.46 21.30 -1.87
C GLN A 88 2.76 21.21 -0.37
N PHE A 89 2.09 20.31 0.34
CA PHE A 89 2.40 20.04 1.74
C PHE A 89 3.77 19.38 1.83
N ALA A 90 4.74 20.09 2.41
CA ALA A 90 6.08 19.58 2.66
C ALA A 90 6.13 18.87 4.03
N PRO A 91 6.75 17.69 4.12
CA PRO A 91 7.05 17.09 5.42
C PRO A 91 8.06 17.96 6.17
N ASP A 92 7.93 18.02 7.49
CA ASP A 92 8.97 18.60 8.34
C ASP A 92 10.22 17.71 8.29
N ILE A 93 11.34 18.32 7.94
CA ILE A 93 12.66 17.69 7.81
C ILE A 93 13.68 18.31 8.78
N SER A 94 13.19 19.02 9.80
CA SER A 94 14.04 19.55 10.86
C SER A 94 14.66 18.38 11.64
N ILE A 95 16.00 18.27 11.57
CA ILE A 95 16.82 17.25 12.25
C ILE A 95 17.39 17.85 13.54
#